data_AF-A0A2T1DCR1-F1
#
_entry.id   AF-A0A2T1DCR1-F1
#
_cell.length_a   1.000
_cell.length_b   1.000
_cell.length_c   1.000
_cell.angle_alpha   90.00
_cell.angle_beta   90.00
_cell.angle_gamma   90.00
#
_symmetry.space_group_name_H-M   'P 1'
#
loop_
_entity.id
_entity.type
_entity.pdbx_description
1 polymer ?
#
loop_
_entity_poly.entity_id
_entity_poly.type
_entity_poly.pdbx_seq_one_letter_code
_entity_poly.pdbx_strand_id
1 'polypeptide(L)'
;MLGLGGFGLLLLLILGANPARALPGQTTKEVAAWMQANSTLRPSRGEKFLVTKSNTAAQRFTFEASLLSPSRIKQSPNAGIIRSERLTLFDMRNGVTQERLKESLRAIYGLEVAQDFDRAQIIYTYPSQVTIQQAIAQNNPLLASLQGELRRGSRYAYWLEIAQTPEGLAYAGRLTLLLRDDVDPLEAEIRNR
;
A
#
# COMPACT_ATOMS: atom_id res chain seq x y z
N MET A 1 -56.14 -28.49 26.40
CA MET A 1 -55.57 -29.52 25.50
C MET A 1 -54.44 -28.90 24.71
N LEU A 2 -53.32 -29.61 24.63
CA LEU A 2 -52.07 -29.22 23.96
C LEU A 2 -52.21 -29.12 22.42
N GLY A 3 -51.28 -28.37 21.81
CA GLY A 3 -50.87 -28.50 20.41
C GLY A 3 -50.06 -27.27 19.96
N LEU A 4 -48.76 -27.15 20.28
CA LEU A 4 -47.59 -27.59 19.47
C LEU A 4 -47.52 -27.01 18.04
N GLY A 5 -46.40 -26.33 17.75
CA GLY A 5 -45.86 -26.12 16.40
C GLY A 5 -45.87 -24.64 15.97
N GLY A 6 -44.77 -24.00 15.60
CA GLY A 6 -43.41 -24.46 15.43
C GLY A 6 -42.50 -23.24 15.30
N PHE A 7 -41.27 -23.41 15.79
CA PHE A 7 -40.15 -22.51 15.60
C PHE A 7 -39.95 -22.21 14.12
N GLY A 8 -40.04 -20.94 13.74
CA GLY A 8 -39.64 -20.43 12.43
C GLY A 8 -38.56 -19.36 12.60
N LEU A 9 -37.43 -19.74 13.21
CA LEU A 9 -36.23 -18.91 13.27
C LEU A 9 -35.66 -18.79 11.86
N LEU A 10 -36.09 -17.78 11.10
CA LEU A 10 -35.52 -17.44 9.80
C LEU A 10 -34.14 -16.81 10.02
N LEU A 11 -33.17 -17.68 10.25
CA LEU A 11 -31.74 -17.35 10.24
C LEU A 11 -31.37 -17.01 8.79
N LEU A 12 -31.49 -15.73 8.42
CA LEU A 12 -30.90 -15.24 7.18
C LEU A 12 -29.39 -15.35 7.31
N LEU A 13 -28.84 -16.41 6.70
CA LEU A 13 -27.42 -16.61 6.47
C LEU A 13 -26.87 -15.38 5.73
N ILE A 14 -26.23 -14.51 6.49
CA ILE A 14 -25.32 -13.49 5.97
C ILE A 14 -24.20 -14.28 5.31
N LEU A 15 -24.21 -14.37 3.97
CA LEU A 15 -23.07 -14.91 3.23
C LEU A 15 -21.89 -13.95 3.42
N GLY A 16 -21.13 -14.19 4.48
CA GLY A 16 -19.78 -13.70 4.66
C GLY A 16 -18.85 -14.37 3.66
N ALA A 17 -18.85 -13.89 2.42
CA ALA A 17 -17.76 -14.17 1.48
C ALA A 17 -16.83 -12.98 1.48
N ASN A 18 -15.98 -12.88 2.51
CA ASN A 18 -14.89 -11.90 2.50
C ASN A 18 -13.57 -12.58 2.87
N PRO A 19 -12.93 -13.33 1.94
CA PRO A 19 -11.49 -13.42 1.98
C PRO A 19 -10.95 -12.20 1.23
N ALA A 20 -10.68 -11.12 1.95
CA ALA A 20 -9.66 -10.18 1.50
C ALA A 20 -8.32 -10.93 1.55
N ARG A 21 -8.05 -11.72 0.50
CA ARG A 21 -6.80 -12.43 0.26
C ARG A 21 -6.22 -11.95 -1.07
N ALA A 22 -5.60 -10.77 -1.03
CA ALA A 22 -4.30 -10.60 -1.65
C ALA A 22 -3.51 -9.68 -0.73
N LEU A 23 -2.43 -10.25 -0.25
CA LEU A 23 -1.51 -9.64 0.66
C LEU A 23 -0.15 -10.18 0.21
N PRO A 24 0.94 -9.40 0.38
CA PRO A 24 2.27 -9.94 0.28
C PRO A 24 2.37 -11.28 1.03
N GLY A 25 2.97 -12.29 0.40
CA GLY A 25 3.05 -13.67 0.90
C GLY A 25 2.21 -14.68 0.14
N GLN A 26 1.31 -14.23 -0.75
CA GLN A 26 0.50 -15.12 -1.58
C GLN A 26 1.15 -15.46 -2.92
N THR A 27 0.66 -16.53 -3.55
CA THR A 27 1.15 -16.95 -4.86
C THR A 27 0.70 -16.00 -5.97
N THR A 28 1.45 -15.94 -7.07
CA THR A 28 1.07 -15.18 -8.27
C THR A 28 -0.32 -15.52 -8.79
N LYS A 29 -0.73 -16.79 -8.69
CA LYS A 29 -2.06 -17.25 -9.11
C LYS A 29 -3.16 -16.67 -8.23
N GLU A 30 -2.99 -16.69 -6.91
CA GLU A 30 -3.95 -16.16 -5.95
C GLU A 30 -4.07 -14.64 -6.10
N VAL A 31 -2.94 -13.93 -6.19
CA VAL A 31 -2.93 -12.47 -6.36
C VAL A 31 -3.58 -12.08 -7.69
N ALA A 32 -3.27 -12.76 -8.80
CA ALA A 32 -3.92 -12.48 -10.08
C ALA A 32 -5.44 -12.70 -10.04
N ALA A 33 -5.89 -13.79 -9.41
CA ALA A 33 -7.32 -14.07 -9.26
C ALA A 33 -8.04 -13.02 -8.41
N TRP A 34 -7.42 -12.60 -7.30
CA TRP A 34 -7.95 -11.52 -6.46
C TRP A 34 -7.97 -10.19 -7.18
N MET A 35 -6.90 -9.80 -7.90
CA MET A 35 -6.85 -8.54 -8.64
C MET A 35 -7.99 -8.48 -9.65
N GLN A 36 -8.28 -9.58 -10.34
CA GLN A 36 -9.38 -9.69 -11.29
C GLN A 36 -10.76 -9.52 -10.63
N ALA A 37 -10.93 -10.03 -9.41
CA ALA A 37 -12.17 -9.92 -8.63
C ALA A 37 -12.30 -8.58 -7.87
N ASN A 38 -11.19 -7.86 -7.65
CA ASN A 38 -11.17 -6.64 -6.86
C ASN A 38 -11.84 -5.49 -7.61
N SER A 39 -12.92 -4.95 -7.04
CA SER A 39 -13.70 -3.88 -7.68
C SER A 39 -12.96 -2.55 -7.84
N THR A 40 -12.00 -2.27 -6.96
CA THR A 40 -11.16 -1.07 -6.98
C THR A 40 -10.06 -1.17 -8.03
N LEU A 41 -9.49 -2.36 -8.25
CA LEU A 41 -8.44 -2.59 -9.23
C LEU A 41 -8.99 -2.89 -10.63
N ARG A 42 -9.88 -3.88 -10.80
CA ARG A 42 -10.46 -4.31 -12.09
C ARG A 42 -9.51 -4.14 -13.30
N PRO A 43 -8.49 -5.00 -13.42
CA PRO A 43 -7.55 -4.99 -14.54
C PRO A 43 -8.25 -5.07 -15.90
N SER A 44 -7.72 -4.34 -16.88
CA SER A 44 -8.11 -4.44 -18.29
C SER A 44 -7.59 -5.73 -18.92
N ARG A 45 -8.11 -6.07 -20.11
CA ARG A 45 -7.65 -7.26 -20.86
C ARG A 45 -6.15 -7.11 -21.20
N GLY A 46 -5.31 -7.91 -20.53
CA GLY A 46 -3.84 -7.90 -20.70
C GLY A 46 -3.07 -7.39 -19.48
N GLU A 47 -3.72 -6.67 -18.57
CA GLU A 47 -3.17 -6.31 -17.26
C GLU A 47 -3.21 -7.53 -16.33
N LYS A 48 -2.10 -7.83 -15.64
CA LYS A 48 -2.01 -8.95 -14.68
C LYS A 48 -1.57 -8.47 -13.30
N PHE A 49 -0.31 -8.04 -13.19
CA PHE A 49 0.27 -7.55 -11.93
C PHE A 49 0.50 -6.03 -11.93
N LEU A 50 0.12 -5.34 -13.01
CA LEU A 50 0.17 -3.90 -13.13
C LEU A 50 -1.18 -3.44 -13.62
N VAL A 51 -1.80 -2.52 -12.89
CA VAL A 51 -3.05 -1.87 -13.25
C VAL A 51 -2.81 -0.38 -13.27
N THR A 52 -3.14 0.28 -14.38
CA THR A 52 -3.05 1.74 -14.48
C THR A 52 -4.41 2.32 -14.85
N LYS A 53 -4.86 3.27 -14.03
CA LYS A 53 -6.10 4.04 -14.27
C LYS A 53 -5.76 5.51 -14.39
N SER A 54 -6.20 6.13 -15.48
CA SER A 54 -6.06 7.57 -15.69
C SER A 54 -7.44 8.17 -15.90
N ASN A 55 -7.81 9.15 -15.09
CA ASN A 55 -9.03 9.94 -15.31
C ASN A 55 -8.71 11.13 -16.23
N THR A 56 -7.57 11.78 -16.00
CA THR A 56 -7.03 12.86 -16.84
C THR A 56 -5.51 12.75 -16.90
N ALA A 57 -4.83 13.59 -17.67
CA ALA A 57 -3.37 13.71 -17.64
C ALA A 57 -2.84 14.14 -16.25
N ALA A 58 -3.66 14.86 -15.47
CA ALA A 58 -3.33 15.36 -14.15
C ALA A 58 -3.72 14.40 -13.01
N GLN A 59 -4.35 13.26 -13.32
CA GLN A 59 -4.89 12.30 -12.34
C GLN A 59 -4.67 10.86 -12.79
N ARG A 60 -3.76 10.16 -12.10
CA ARG A 60 -3.39 8.77 -12.37
C ARG A 60 -3.28 7.98 -11.08
N PHE A 61 -3.80 6.77 -11.12
CA PHE A 61 -3.59 5.72 -10.13
C PHE A 61 -2.87 4.55 -10.81
N THR A 62 -1.86 4.02 -10.13
CA THR A 62 -1.17 2.81 -10.55
C THR A 62 -1.07 1.85 -9.38
N PHE A 63 -1.36 0.58 -9.63
CA PHE A 63 -1.17 -0.52 -8.70
C PHE A 63 -0.25 -1.55 -9.32
N GLU A 64 0.76 -1.99 -8.58
CA GLU A 64 1.71 -3.01 -9.01
C GLU A 64 1.91 -4.06 -7.92
N ALA A 65 1.83 -5.34 -8.28
CA ALA A 65 2.23 -6.45 -7.44
C ALA A 65 3.57 -7.03 -7.93
N SER A 66 4.53 -7.22 -7.04
CA SER A 66 5.89 -7.64 -7.39
C SER A 66 6.36 -8.84 -6.59
N LEU A 67 7.07 -9.74 -7.28
CA LEU A 67 7.79 -10.87 -6.67
C LEU A 67 9.14 -10.46 -6.07
N LEU A 68 9.61 -9.26 -6.41
CA LEU A 68 10.89 -8.74 -5.97
C LEU A 68 10.75 -8.17 -4.57
N SER A 69 11.79 -8.36 -3.76
CA SER A 69 11.91 -7.62 -2.50
C SER A 69 12.00 -6.12 -2.83
N PRO A 70 11.33 -5.24 -2.06
CA PRO A 70 11.54 -3.80 -2.17
C PRO A 70 13.00 -3.39 -1.94
N SER A 71 13.75 -4.17 -1.14
CA SER A 71 15.19 -3.99 -0.94
C SER A 71 16.00 -4.68 -2.03
N ARG A 72 17.06 -4.04 -2.50
CA ARG A 72 18.10 -4.63 -3.36
C ARG A 72 19.06 -5.55 -2.60
N ILE A 73 19.12 -5.45 -1.27
CA ILE A 73 20.00 -6.26 -0.41
C ILE A 73 19.60 -7.74 -0.40
N LYS A 74 18.30 -8.03 -0.48
CA LYS A 74 17.75 -9.40 -0.40
C LYS A 74 17.22 -9.85 -1.76
N GLN A 75 17.90 -10.82 -2.37
CA GLN A 75 17.35 -11.50 -3.55
C GLN A 75 16.15 -12.36 -3.12
N SER A 76 15.07 -12.35 -3.91
CA SER A 76 13.86 -13.12 -3.62
C SER A 76 14.14 -14.61 -3.89
N PRO A 77 14.17 -15.49 -2.86
CA PRO A 77 14.46 -16.91 -3.08
C PRO A 77 13.29 -17.67 -3.72
N ASN A 78 12.06 -17.12 -3.64
CA ASN A 78 10.84 -17.78 -4.06
C ASN A 78 10.19 -17.04 -5.24
N ALA A 79 10.49 -17.49 -6.46
CA ALA A 79 10.01 -16.92 -7.73
C ALA A 79 8.50 -17.04 -7.99
N GLY A 80 7.69 -17.45 -7.01
CA GLY A 80 6.25 -17.63 -7.13
C GLY A 80 5.40 -16.85 -6.13
N ILE A 81 6.02 -16.09 -5.22
CA ILE A 81 5.34 -15.39 -4.14
C ILE A 81 5.47 -13.88 -4.34
N ILE A 82 4.35 -13.16 -4.23
CA ILE A 82 4.33 -11.70 -4.23
C ILE A 82 4.90 -11.20 -2.90
N ARG A 83 5.93 -10.36 -2.95
CA ARG A 83 6.62 -9.82 -1.77
C ARG A 83 6.21 -8.40 -1.44
N SER A 84 5.75 -7.66 -2.44
CA SER A 84 5.30 -6.29 -2.27
C SER A 84 4.20 -5.93 -3.25
N GLU A 85 3.35 -5.00 -2.81
CA GLU A 85 2.29 -4.42 -3.61
C GLU A 85 2.32 -2.91 -3.41
N ARG A 86 2.39 -2.17 -4.52
CA ARG A 86 2.64 -0.73 -4.54
C ARG A 86 1.47 -0.01 -5.17
N LEU A 87 0.87 0.90 -4.41
CA LEU A 87 -0.07 1.88 -4.93
C LEU A 87 0.65 3.21 -5.14
N THR A 88 0.41 3.85 -6.28
CA THR A 88 0.97 5.16 -6.64
C THR A 88 -0.18 6.07 -7.06
N LEU A 89 -0.24 7.25 -6.46
CA LEU A 89 -1.16 8.32 -6.81
C LEU A 89 -0.39 9.48 -7.41
N PHE A 90 -0.91 10.01 -8.51
CA PHE A 90 -0.54 11.29 -9.07
C PHE A 90 -1.82 12.11 -9.25
N ASP A 91 -1.96 13.22 -8.53
CA ASP A 91 -3.16 14.06 -8.57
C ASP A 91 -2.77 15.52 -8.37
N MET A 92 -2.60 16.25 -9.48
CA MET A 92 -2.28 17.68 -9.44
C MET A 92 -3.48 18.56 -9.06
N ARG A 93 -4.70 18.03 -9.15
CA ARG A 93 -5.92 18.79 -8.88
C ARG A 93 -6.22 18.85 -7.38
N ASN A 94 -6.08 17.72 -6.70
CA ASN A 94 -6.45 17.60 -5.29
C ASN A 94 -5.24 17.39 -4.37
N GLY A 95 -4.05 17.16 -4.91
CA GLY A 95 -2.86 16.80 -4.15
C GLY A 95 -2.92 15.38 -3.57
N VAL A 96 -1.82 14.89 -3.03
CA VAL A 96 -1.68 13.55 -2.46
C VAL A 96 -1.25 13.70 -1.01
N THR A 97 -2.07 13.19 -0.10
CA THR A 97 -1.76 13.16 1.34
C THR A 97 -1.65 11.72 1.82
N GLN A 98 -1.11 11.57 3.04
CA GLN A 98 -1.08 10.28 3.71
C GLN A 98 -2.48 9.69 3.88
N GLU A 99 -3.47 10.50 4.25
CA GLU A 99 -4.87 10.07 4.40
C GLU A 99 -5.44 9.54 3.09
N ARG A 100 -5.12 10.17 1.95
CA ARG A 100 -5.57 9.68 0.63
C ARG A 100 -4.92 8.36 0.23
N LEU A 101 -3.64 8.18 0.56
CA LEU A 101 -2.93 6.92 0.34
C LEU A 101 -3.49 5.81 1.25
N LYS A 102 -3.77 6.12 2.51
CA LYS A 102 -4.46 5.22 3.46
C LYS A 102 -5.86 4.87 2.99
N GLU A 103 -6.61 5.83 2.48
CA GLU A 103 -7.95 5.59 1.95
C GLU A 103 -7.90 4.66 0.73
N SER A 104 -6.90 4.83 -0.13
CA SER A 104 -6.64 3.91 -1.24
C SER A 104 -6.30 2.50 -0.75
N LEU A 105 -5.47 2.39 0.29
CA LEU A 105 -5.16 1.11 0.95
C LEU A 105 -6.44 0.45 1.48
N ARG A 106 -7.31 1.20 2.17
CA ARG A 106 -8.60 0.71 2.67
C ARG A 106 -9.53 0.27 1.55
N ALA A 107 -9.59 1.01 0.45
CA ALA A 107 -10.45 0.67 -0.69
C ALA A 107 -9.98 -0.59 -1.43
N ILE A 108 -8.66 -0.86 -1.46
CA ILE A 108 -8.09 -2.02 -2.13
C ILE A 108 -8.18 -3.26 -1.24
N TYR A 109 -7.79 -3.15 0.03
CA TYR A 109 -7.57 -4.29 0.93
C TYR A 109 -8.62 -4.45 2.04
N GLY A 110 -9.47 -3.45 2.24
CA GLY A 110 -10.46 -3.43 3.31
C GLY A 110 -9.94 -2.88 4.63
N LEU A 111 -10.81 -2.92 5.64
CA LEU A 111 -10.59 -2.29 6.94
C LEU A 111 -9.44 -2.90 7.74
N GLU A 112 -9.24 -4.21 7.65
CA GLU A 112 -8.24 -4.92 8.45
C GLU A 112 -6.81 -4.43 8.16
N VAL A 113 -6.45 -4.32 6.87
CA VAL A 113 -5.11 -3.83 6.46
C VAL A 113 -4.94 -2.34 6.76
N ALA A 114 -6.01 -1.54 6.62
CA ALA A 114 -5.97 -0.13 6.98
C ALA A 114 -5.75 0.07 8.49
N GLN A 115 -6.35 -0.78 9.33
CA GLN A 115 -6.13 -0.75 10.78
C GLN A 115 -4.75 -1.26 11.18
N ASP A 116 -4.17 -2.22 10.46
CA ASP A 116 -2.78 -2.65 10.69
C ASP A 116 -1.80 -1.53 10.31
N PHE A 117 -2.07 -0.78 9.25
CA PHE A 117 -1.31 0.45 8.89
C PHE A 117 -1.38 1.52 9.98
N ASP A 118 -2.56 1.79 10.52
CA ASP A 118 -2.76 2.79 11.58
C ASP A 118 -2.03 2.43 12.87
N ARG A 119 -2.00 1.14 13.20
CA ARG A 119 -1.34 0.61 14.40
C ARG A 119 0.14 0.29 14.17
N ALA A 120 0.63 0.40 12.94
CA ALA A 120 2.01 0.10 12.60
C ALA A 120 2.95 1.12 13.25
N GLN A 121 4.01 0.61 13.87
CA GLN A 121 5.04 1.44 14.47
C GLN A 121 5.88 2.08 13.37
N ILE A 122 6.04 3.40 13.39
CA ILE A 122 7.01 4.09 12.54
C ILE A 122 8.42 3.72 13.05
N ILE A 123 9.20 3.06 12.20
CA ILE A 123 10.57 2.63 12.54
C ILE A 123 11.63 3.50 11.89
N TYR A 124 11.29 4.18 10.79
CA TYR A 124 12.19 5.12 10.12
C TYR A 124 11.41 6.19 9.38
N THR A 125 11.93 7.42 9.39
CA THR A 125 11.38 8.57 8.67
C THR A 125 12.50 9.32 7.98
N TYR A 126 12.25 9.82 6.77
CA TYR A 126 13.20 10.65 6.04
C TYR A 126 12.49 11.80 5.31
N PRO A 127 13.21 12.90 5.03
CA PRO A 127 14.59 13.19 5.44
C PRO A 127 14.73 13.30 6.96
N SER A 128 15.91 12.98 7.50
CA SER A 128 16.17 13.14 8.93
C SER A 128 16.24 14.63 9.30
N GLN A 129 16.05 14.98 10.58
CA GLN A 129 16.19 16.37 11.03
C GLN A 129 17.58 16.96 10.67
N VAL A 130 18.62 16.14 10.72
CA VAL A 130 19.98 16.52 10.32
C VAL A 130 20.03 16.86 8.82
N THR A 131 19.40 16.02 7.99
CA THR A 131 19.29 16.24 6.54
C THR A 131 18.53 17.53 6.22
N ILE A 132 17.46 17.82 6.95
CA ILE A 132 16.69 19.06 6.80
C ILE A 132 17.56 20.29 7.15
N GLN A 133 18.27 20.25 8.27
CA GLN A 133 19.18 21.32 8.69
C GLN A 133 20.28 21.57 7.63
N GLN A 134 20.85 20.50 7.07
CA GLN A 134 21.81 20.58 5.97
C GLN A 134 21.20 21.17 4.69
N ALA A 135 19.98 20.77 4.33
CA ALA A 135 19.26 21.29 3.17
C ALA A 135 19.05 22.81 3.27
N ILE A 136 18.67 23.29 4.47
CA ILE A 136 18.52 24.72 4.76
C ILE A 136 19.88 25.43 4.65
N ALA A 137 20.92 24.90 5.29
CA ALA A 137 22.26 25.48 5.25
C ALA A 137 22.84 25.58 3.82
N GLN A 138 22.46 24.64 2.95
CA GLN A 138 22.91 24.58 1.55
C GLN A 138 21.94 25.26 0.57
N ASN A 139 20.85 25.88 1.05
CA ASN A 139 19.80 26.45 0.20
C ASN A 139 19.28 25.47 -0.88
N ASN A 140 19.20 24.18 -0.53
CA ASN A 140 18.79 23.12 -1.43
C ASN A 140 17.47 22.49 -0.97
N PRO A 141 16.31 23.10 -1.29
CA PRO A 141 15.00 22.62 -0.86
C PRO A 141 14.64 21.25 -1.46
N LEU A 142 15.34 20.80 -2.52
CA LEU A 142 15.11 19.47 -3.11
C LEU A 142 15.42 18.34 -2.13
N LEU A 143 16.36 18.54 -1.19
CA LEU A 143 16.68 17.53 -0.17
C LEU A 143 15.53 17.30 0.83
N ALA A 144 14.59 18.25 0.94
CA ALA A 144 13.40 18.13 1.77
C ALA A 144 12.14 17.70 0.99
N SER A 145 12.25 17.56 -0.34
CA SER A 145 11.11 17.35 -1.23
C SER A 145 10.47 15.97 -1.11
N LEU A 146 11.23 14.92 -0.76
CA LEU A 146 10.71 13.56 -0.62
C LEU A 146 10.59 13.19 0.84
N GLN A 147 9.37 13.14 1.34
CA GLN A 147 9.07 12.67 2.69
C GLN A 147 8.69 11.20 2.63
N GLY A 148 9.25 10.40 3.51
CA GLY A 148 8.90 9.00 3.59
C GLY A 148 8.90 8.44 5.00
N GLU A 149 8.07 7.42 5.20
CA GLU A 149 7.92 6.70 6.45
C GLU A 149 7.95 5.21 6.18
N LEU A 150 8.80 4.50 6.92
CA LEU A 150 8.77 3.05 7.00
C LEU A 150 8.10 2.66 8.32
N ARG A 151 7.05 1.84 8.21
CA ARG A 151 6.23 1.39 9.33
C ARG A 151 6.22 -0.13 9.41
N ARG A 152 6.27 -0.66 10.62
CA ARG A 152 6.18 -2.09 10.93
C ARG A 152 4.85 -2.39 11.62
N GLY A 153 3.94 -3.03 10.89
CA GLY A 153 2.66 -3.52 11.41
C GLY A 153 2.79 -4.89 12.07
N SER A 154 1.66 -5.40 12.54
CA SER A 154 1.58 -6.74 13.13
C SER A 154 1.69 -7.82 12.05
N ARG A 155 1.10 -7.58 10.87
CA ARG A 155 1.06 -8.52 9.74
C ARG A 155 1.98 -8.10 8.60
N TYR A 156 1.97 -6.82 8.25
CA TYR A 156 2.73 -6.30 7.12
C TYR A 156 3.66 -5.17 7.54
N ALA A 157 4.57 -4.80 6.65
CA ALA A 157 5.26 -3.53 6.72
C ALA A 157 4.74 -2.60 5.62
N TYR A 158 4.87 -1.30 5.87
CA TYR A 158 4.34 -0.26 5.01
C TYR A 158 5.40 0.78 4.76
N TRP A 159 5.61 1.12 3.50
CA TRP A 159 6.53 2.16 3.09
C TRP A 159 5.78 3.24 2.34
N LEU A 160 5.63 4.39 3.00
CA LEU A 160 4.94 5.56 2.51
C LEU A 160 5.96 6.57 1.98
N GLU A 161 5.70 7.14 0.81
CA GLU A 161 6.48 8.24 0.26
C GLU A 161 5.59 9.28 -0.39
N ILE A 162 5.85 10.56 -0.12
CA ILE A 162 5.13 11.70 -0.67
C ILE A 162 6.17 12.70 -1.17
N ALA A 163 6.09 13.04 -2.45
CA ALA A 163 6.95 14.04 -3.07
C ALA A 163 6.23 15.39 -3.09
N GLN A 164 6.83 16.36 -2.42
CA GLN A 164 6.42 17.75 -2.39
C GLN A 164 7.21 18.56 -3.42
N THR A 165 6.54 19.49 -4.09
CA THR A 165 7.19 20.51 -4.92
C THR A 165 7.86 21.57 -4.03
N PRO A 166 8.73 22.44 -4.59
CA PRO A 166 9.30 23.56 -3.84
C PRO A 166 8.25 24.49 -3.23
N GLU A 167 7.05 24.56 -3.81
CA GLU A 167 5.91 25.34 -3.31
C GLU A 167 5.13 24.62 -2.19
N GLY A 168 5.59 23.43 -1.76
CA GLY A 168 4.97 22.63 -0.71
C GLY A 168 3.80 21.75 -1.19
N LEU A 169 3.58 21.65 -2.51
CA LEU A 169 2.46 20.89 -3.07
C LEU A 169 2.84 19.42 -3.27
N ALA A 170 2.06 18.51 -2.69
CA ALA A 170 2.30 17.08 -2.87
C ALA A 170 1.47 16.56 -4.06
N TYR A 171 2.05 16.40 -5.24
CA TYR A 171 1.31 15.88 -6.40
C TYR A 171 1.44 14.37 -6.57
N ALA A 172 2.49 13.79 -6.00
CA ALA A 172 2.80 12.38 -6.16
C ALA A 172 3.03 11.74 -4.80
N GLY A 173 2.48 10.55 -4.62
CA GLY A 173 2.78 9.73 -3.47
C GLY A 173 2.60 8.26 -3.77
N ARG A 174 3.24 7.42 -2.98
CA ARG A 174 3.15 5.98 -3.07
C ARG A 174 3.09 5.36 -1.69
N LEU A 175 2.41 4.23 -1.61
CA LEU A 175 2.38 3.38 -0.44
C LEU A 175 2.68 1.95 -0.91
N THR A 176 3.71 1.35 -0.33
CA THR A 176 4.10 -0.02 -0.60
C THR A 176 3.74 -0.87 0.61
N LEU A 177 2.88 -1.86 0.40
CA LEU A 177 2.62 -2.94 1.33
C LEU A 177 3.66 -4.04 1.08
N LEU A 178 4.40 -4.47 2.08
CA LEU A 178 5.42 -5.50 1.94
C LEU A 178 5.34 -6.55 3.04
N LEU A 179 5.95 -7.72 2.77
CA LEU A 179 6.18 -8.74 3.77
C LEU A 179 6.98 -8.16 4.94
N ARG A 180 6.58 -8.50 6.17
CA ARG A 180 7.26 -8.05 7.38
C ARG A 180 8.76 -8.41 7.38
N ASP A 181 9.12 -9.58 6.83
CA ASP A 181 10.51 -10.05 6.74
C ASP A 181 11.41 -9.24 5.79
N ASP A 182 10.84 -8.33 5.01
CA ASP A 182 11.59 -7.43 4.13
C ASP A 182 11.81 -6.05 4.74
N VAL A 183 11.31 -5.81 5.96
CA VAL A 183 11.39 -4.51 6.60
C VAL A 183 12.82 -4.13 7.01
N ASP A 184 13.57 -5.02 7.64
CA ASP A 184 14.92 -4.70 8.15
C ASP A 184 15.93 -4.50 7.00
N PRO A 185 15.96 -5.35 5.96
CA PRO A 185 16.79 -5.09 4.78
C PRO A 185 16.43 -3.78 4.08
N LEU A 186 15.13 -3.45 4.00
CA LEU A 186 14.68 -2.20 3.41
C LEU A 186 15.09 -0.99 4.25
N GLU A 187 14.94 -1.04 5.57
CA GLU A 187 15.37 0.03 6.47
C GLU A 187 16.87 0.31 6.32
N ALA A 188 17.70 -0.74 6.31
CA ALA A 188 19.14 -0.62 6.12
C ALA A 188 19.51 0.04 4.78
N GLU A 189 18.80 -0.31 3.70
CA GLU A 189 19.02 0.32 2.41
C GLU A 189 18.60 1.80 2.39
N ILE A 190 17.43 2.13 2.92
CA ILE A 190 16.92 3.52 2.94
C ILE A 190 17.84 4.41 3.79
N ARG A 191 18.37 3.90 4.90
CA ARG A 191 19.29 4.64 5.79
C ARG A 191 20.62 4.98 5.12
N ASN A 192 21.06 4.18 4.15
CA ASN A 192 22.33 4.35 3.44
C ASN A 192 22.18 5.10 2.09
N ARG A 193 21.01 5.66 1.84
CA ARG A 193 20.66 6.31 0.57
C ARG A 193 21.12 7.76 0.49
#